data_AF-A0A239I8I2-F1
#
_entry.id   AF-A0A239I8I2-F1
#
_cell.length_a   1.000
_cell.length_b   1.000
_cell.length_c   1.000
_cell.angle_alpha   90.00
_cell.angle_beta   90.00
_cell.angle_gamma   90.00
#
_symmetry.space_group_name_H-M   'P 1'
#
loop_
_entity.id
_entity.type
_entity.pdbx_description
1 polymer ?
#
loop_
_entity_poly.entity_id
_entity_poly.type
_entity_poly.pdbx_seq_one_letter_code
_entity_poly.pdbx_strand_id
1 'polypeptide(L)'
;MIFIIPAVAALIGLTAGWGFLRYGLSGLAWALSALLAILMAWGLYKSQTAQGWDALAYVVLWLLGAAPALLGLGLGALIGRWRRIKAEGIPQVE
;
A
#
# COMPACT_ATOMS: atom_id res chain seq x y z
N MET A 1 -10.97 12.53 -14.71
CA MET A 1 -11.79 11.79 -13.71
C MET A 1 -11.24 10.38 -13.45
N ILE A 2 -10.84 9.63 -14.49
CA ILE A 2 -10.24 8.27 -14.38
C ILE A 2 -9.06 8.16 -13.38
N PHE A 3 -8.22 9.18 -13.25
CA PHE A 3 -7.05 9.16 -12.34
C PHE A 3 -7.37 9.47 -10.87
N ILE A 4 -8.60 9.88 -10.54
CA ILE A 4 -8.97 10.24 -9.16
C ILE A 4 -8.99 8.99 -8.28
N ILE A 5 -9.53 7.89 -8.79
CA ILE A 5 -9.64 6.61 -8.08
C ILE A 5 -8.26 6.08 -7.65
N PRO A 6 -7.26 5.92 -8.55
CA PRO A 6 -5.93 5.48 -8.16
C PRO A 6 -5.21 6.47 -7.26
N ALA A 7 -5.40 7.78 -7.46
CA ALA A 7 -4.79 8.79 -6.59
C ALA A 7 -5.33 8.72 -5.15
N VAL A 8 -6.65 8.54 -4.98
CA VAL A 8 -7.28 8.38 -3.66
C VAL A 8 -6.85 7.07 -3.01
N ALA A 9 -6.79 5.97 -3.76
CA ALA A 9 -6.30 4.68 -3.26
C ALA A 9 -4.85 4.78 -2.77
N ALA A 10 -3.98 5.44 -3.53
CA ALA A 10 -2.59 5.70 -3.13
C ALA A 10 -2.50 6.59 -1.89
N LEU A 11 -3.31 7.65 -1.79
CA LEU A 11 -3.35 8.53 -0.63
C LEU A 11 -3.83 7.82 0.64
N ILE A 12 -4.84 6.95 0.54
CA ILE A 12 -5.32 6.12 1.66
C ILE A 12 -4.21 5.16 2.09
N GLY A 13 -3.58 4.46 1.14
CA GLY A 13 -2.44 3.59 1.42
C GLY A 13 -1.31 4.36 2.12
N LEU A 14 -0.95 5.54 1.61
CA LEU A 14 0.14 6.37 2.12
C LEU A 14 -0.13 6.90 3.52
N THR A 15 -1.33 7.40 3.79
CA THR A 15 -1.72 7.88 5.12
C THR A 15 -1.81 6.74 6.12
N ALA A 16 -2.31 5.57 5.73
CA ALA A 16 -2.33 4.37 6.56
C ALA A 16 -0.92 3.87 6.88
N GLY A 17 -0.06 3.71 5.87
CA GLY A 17 1.33 3.26 6.03
C GLY A 17 2.17 4.20 6.91
N TRP A 18 1.99 5.51 6.73
CA TRP A 18 2.63 6.51 7.58
C TRP A 18 2.07 6.50 9.01
N GLY A 19 0.75 6.41 9.16
CA GLY A 19 0.05 6.39 10.45
C GLY A 19 0.45 5.18 11.30
N PHE A 20 0.43 3.98 10.75
CA PHE A 20 0.77 2.77 11.50
C PHE A 20 2.20 2.80 12.08
N LEU A 21 3.16 3.37 11.35
CA LEU A 21 4.53 3.52 11.85
C LEU A 21 4.70 4.68 12.82
N ARG A 22 3.87 5.73 12.71
CA ARG A 22 3.84 6.83 13.68
C ARG A 22 3.31 6.39 15.05
N TYR A 23 2.35 5.47 15.08
CA TYR A 23 1.77 4.94 16.34
C TYR A 23 2.47 3.67 16.86
N GLY A 24 3.61 3.27 16.29
CA GLY A 24 4.35 2.08 16.74
C GLY A 24 3.69 0.74 16.37
N LEU A 25 2.63 0.77 15.55
CA LEU A 25 1.90 -0.40 15.03
C LEU A 25 2.60 -0.98 13.79
N SER A 26 3.92 -1.16 13.85
CA SER A 26 4.72 -1.66 12.73
C SER A 26 4.26 -3.05 12.27
N GLY A 27 3.85 -3.92 13.20
CA GLY A 27 3.30 -5.24 12.87
C GLY A 27 2.03 -5.17 12.04
N LEU A 28 1.14 -4.21 12.33
CA LEU A 28 -0.10 -3.99 11.59
C LEU A 28 0.17 -3.44 10.18
N ALA A 29 1.16 -2.56 10.03
CA ALA A 29 1.61 -2.08 8.72
C ALA A 29 2.13 -3.22 7.84
N TRP A 30 2.96 -4.11 8.39
CA TRP A 30 3.47 -5.28 7.67
C TRP A 30 2.37 -6.28 7.35
N ALA A 31 1.46 -6.56 8.29
CA ALA A 31 0.31 -7.42 8.06
C ALA A 31 -0.60 -6.88 6.95
N LEU A 32 -0.91 -5.58 6.95
CA LEU A 32 -1.71 -4.96 5.89
C LEU A 32 -0.98 -5.01 4.54
N SER A 33 0.33 -4.73 4.53
CA SER A 33 1.17 -4.81 3.32
C SER A 33 1.17 -6.21 2.73
N ALA A 34 1.36 -7.24 3.57
CA ALA A 34 1.37 -8.64 3.17
C ALA A 34 0.00 -9.07 2.66
N LEU A 35 -1.09 -8.67 3.35
CA LEU A 35 -2.45 -8.96 2.91
C LEU A 35 -2.75 -8.33 1.55
N LEU A 36 -2.38 -7.06 1.36
CA LEU A 36 -2.52 -6.38 0.07
C LEU A 36 -1.68 -7.07 -1.03
N ALA A 37 -0.48 -7.54 -0.71
CA ALA A 37 0.38 -8.24 -1.66
C ALA A 37 -0.19 -9.61 -2.07
N ILE A 38 -0.77 -10.35 -1.11
CA ILE A 38 -1.48 -11.61 -1.36
C ILE A 38 -2.72 -11.37 -2.22
N LEU A 39 -3.54 -10.36 -1.88
CA LEU A 39 -4.70 -9.98 -2.68
C LEU A 39 -4.30 -9.54 -4.09
N MET A 40 -3.15 -8.87 -4.23
CA MET A 40 -2.55 -8.58 -5.54
C MET A 40 -2.24 -9.88 -6.29
N ALA A 41 -1.39 -10.75 -5.75
CA ALA A 41 -1.01 -12.01 -6.41
C ALA A 41 -2.24 -12.85 -6.80
N TRP A 42 -3.24 -12.92 -5.92
CA TRP A 42 -4.51 -13.60 -6.16
C TRP A 42 -5.31 -12.97 -7.30
N GLY A 43 -5.44 -11.63 -7.33
CA GLY A 43 -6.16 -10.93 -8.40
C GLY A 43 -5.51 -11.10 -9.78
N LEU A 44 -4.17 -11.11 -9.85
CA LEU A 44 -3.44 -11.42 -11.08
C LEU A 44 -3.69 -12.85 -11.54
N TYR A 45 -3.62 -13.81 -10.62
CA TYR A 45 -3.92 -15.21 -10.92
C TYR A 45 -5.36 -15.39 -11.44
N LYS A 46 -6.32 -14.70 -10.82
CA LYS A 46 -7.73 -14.73 -11.24
C LYS A 46 -7.95 -14.07 -12.60
N SER A 47 -7.22 -13.00 -12.91
CA SER A 47 -7.30 -12.33 -14.21
C SER A 47 -6.79 -13.20 -15.36
N GLN A 48 -5.86 -14.11 -15.09
CA GLN A 48 -5.34 -15.07 -16.07
C GLN A 48 -6.27 -16.29 -16.26
N THR A 49 -7.11 -16.59 -15.28
CA THR A 49 -8.02 -17.75 -15.30
C THR A 49 -9.45 -17.38 -15.70
N ALA A 50 -9.85 -16.12 -15.55
CA ALA A 50 -11.10 -15.60 -16.07
C ALA A 50 -11.02 -15.38 -17.59
N GLN A 51 -12.09 -15.70 -18.30
CA GLN A 51 -12.26 -15.39 -19.73
C GLN A 51 -13.36 -14.35 -19.93
N GLY A 52 -13.21 -13.53 -20.96
CA GLY A 52 -14.19 -12.50 -21.32
C GLY A 52 -14.11 -11.24 -20.46
N TRP A 53 -15.23 -10.54 -20.33
CA TRP A 53 -15.33 -9.21 -19.70
C TRP A 53 -14.98 -9.19 -18.20
N ASP A 54 -15.11 -10.32 -17.51
CA ASP A 54 -14.76 -10.43 -16.09
C ASP A 54 -13.25 -10.28 -15.85
N ALA A 55 -12.42 -10.81 -16.75
CA ALA A 55 -10.96 -10.67 -16.65
C ALA A 55 -10.53 -9.19 -16.72
N LEU A 56 -11.18 -8.42 -17.59
CA LEU A 56 -10.98 -6.97 -17.72
C LEU A 56 -11.41 -6.23 -16.45
N ALA A 57 -12.54 -6.60 -15.85
CA ALA A 57 -12.99 -6.01 -14.59
C ALA A 57 -11.96 -6.24 -13.46
N TYR A 58 -11.42 -7.46 -13.34
CA TYR A 58 -10.36 -7.75 -12.37
C TYR A 58 -9.12 -6.90 -12.64
N VAL A 59 -8.63 -6.82 -13.89
CA VAL A 59 -7.45 -6.02 -14.24
C VAL A 59 -7.64 -4.54 -13.92
N VAL A 60 -8.79 -3.95 -14.23
CA VAL A 60 -9.07 -2.53 -13.98
C VAL A 60 -9.11 -2.24 -12.48
N LEU A 61 -9.79 -3.08 -11.69
CA LEU A 61 -9.87 -2.94 -10.24
C LEU A 61 -8.47 -3.09 -9.59
N TRP A 62 -7.63 -3.92 -10.20
CA TRP A 62 -6.25 -4.13 -9.79
C TRP A 62 -5.34 -2.92 -10.10
N LEU A 63 -5.40 -2.41 -11.34
CA LEU A 63 -4.55 -1.31 -11.81
C LEU A 63 -4.92 0.03 -11.16
N LEU A 64 -6.21 0.24 -10.90
CA LEU A 64 -6.73 1.52 -10.38
C LEU A 64 -6.98 1.52 -8.87
N GLY A 65 -6.99 0.37 -8.21
CA GLY A 65 -7.26 0.25 -6.78
C GLY A 65 -6.09 -0.33 -6.01
N ALA A 66 -5.86 -1.63 -6.15
CA ALA A 66 -4.92 -2.37 -5.31
C ALA A 66 -3.46 -1.93 -5.51
N ALA A 67 -3.00 -1.82 -6.77
CA ALA A 67 -1.63 -1.42 -7.08
C ALA A 67 -1.25 -0.03 -6.54
N PRO A 68 -2.03 1.05 -6.78
CA PRO A 68 -1.72 2.36 -6.22
C PRO A 68 -1.82 2.39 -4.69
N ALA A 69 -2.77 1.68 -4.08
CA ALA A 69 -2.85 1.57 -2.62
C ALA A 69 -1.59 0.91 -2.02
N LEU A 70 -1.07 -0.13 -2.66
CA LEU A 70 0.14 -0.82 -2.22
C LEU A 70 1.38 0.06 -2.39
N LEU A 71 1.49 0.78 -3.50
CA LEU A 71 2.55 1.78 -3.70
C LEU A 71 2.49 2.88 -2.65
N GLY A 72 1.29 3.42 -2.39
CA GLY A 72 1.07 4.42 -1.36
C GLY A 72 1.49 3.91 0.01
N LEU A 73 1.04 2.73 0.41
CA LEU A 73 1.34 2.13 1.70
C LEU A 73 2.83 1.80 1.86
N GLY A 74 3.46 1.26 0.82
CA GLY A 74 4.90 1.02 0.81
C GLY A 74 5.70 2.30 0.98
N LEU A 75 5.36 3.37 0.23
CA LEU A 75 6.02 4.67 0.35
C LEU A 75 5.77 5.33 1.72
N GLY A 76 4.53 5.33 2.21
CA GLY A 76 4.17 5.85 3.53
C GLY A 76 4.91 5.11 4.66
N ALA A 77 5.06 3.79 4.52
CA ALA A 77 5.82 2.98 5.46
C ALA A 77 7.33 3.25 5.38
N LEU A 78 7.88 3.42 4.18
CA LEU A 78 9.29 3.78 3.99
C LEU A 78 9.59 5.15 4.65
N ILE A 79 8.73 6.14 4.41
CA ILE A 79 8.84 7.49 4.99
C ILE A 79 8.75 7.44 6.52
N GLY A 80 7.79 6.69 7.06
CA GLY A 80 7.62 6.50 8.51
C GLY A 80 8.86 5.85 9.15
N ARG A 81 9.42 4.82 8.51
CA ARG A 81 10.63 4.15 8.96
C ARG A 81 11.86 5.05 8.90
N TRP A 82 12.06 5.79 7.81
CA TRP A 82 13.16 6.74 7.67
C TRP A 82 13.12 7.85 8.73
N ARG A 83 11.94 8.38 9.03
CA ARG A 83 11.79 9.38 10.11
C ARG A 83 12.15 8.83 11.48
N ARG A 84 11.75 7.59 11.77
CA ARG A 84 12.08 6.92 13.04
C ARG A 84 13.58 6.68 13.19
N ILE A 85 14.23 6.16 12.15
CA ILE A 85 15.70 5.95 12.12
C ILE A 85 16.42 7.28 12.31
N LYS A 86 15.95 8.36 11.66
CA LYS A 86 16.54 9.69 11.82
C LYS A 86 16.36 10.25 13.23
N ALA A 87 15.24 9.96 13.90
CA ALA A 87 15.00 10.37 15.28
C ALA A 87 15.85 9.56 16.28
N GLU A 88 16.09 8.28 16.01
CA GLU A 88 16.94 7.41 16.84
C GLU A 88 18.45 7.67 16.63
N GLY A 89 18.85 8.19 15.46
CA GLY A 89 20.24 8.51 15.12
C GLY A 89 20.73 9.90 15.55
N ILE A 90 19.87 10.74 16.14
CA ILE A 90 20.30 12.01 16.75
C ILE A 90 20.57 11.70 18.23
N PRO A 91 21.84 11.69 18.69
CA PRO A 91 22.12 11.59 20.12
C PRO A 91 21.40 12.74 20.82
N GLN A 92 20.58 12.41 21.83
CA GLN A 92 20.04 13.43 22.72
C GLN A 92 21.22 14.00 23.50
N VAL A 93 21.69 15.16 23.06
CA VAL A 93 22.61 15.98 23.82
C VAL A 93 21.74 16.62 24.91
N GLU A 94 21.72 15.98 26.09
CA GLU A 94 21.37 16.65 27.34
C GLU A 94 22.40 17.73 27.70
#